data_AF-A0A951KQF8-F1
#
_entry.id   AF-A0A951KQF8-F1
#
_cell.length_a   1.000
_cell.length_b   1.000
_cell.length_c   1.000
_cell.angle_alpha   90.00
_cell.angle_beta   90.00
_cell.angle_gamma   90.00
#
_symmetry.space_group_name_H-M   'P 1'
#
loop_
_entity.id
_entity.type
_entity.pdbx_description
1 polymer ?
#
loop_
_entity_poly.entity_id
_entity_poly.type
_entity_poly.pdbx_seq_one_letter_code
_entity_poly.pdbx_strand_id
1 'polypeptide(L)' 'MSCRYPGAQSLRAFWELLRNGVDAITEIPASRWDVEEFYNPDRSTPGKMQTRWGGFLDGIDEFDAR' A
#
# COMPACT_ATOMS: atom_id res chain seq x y z
N MET A 1 4.19 5.83 22.01
CA MET A 1 3.30 5.72 20.83
C MET A 1 4.08 5.03 19.73
N SER A 2 3.46 4.11 18.98
CA SER A 2 4.10 3.36 17.89
C SER A 2 3.10 3.13 16.76
N CYS A 3 3.58 3.12 15.52
CA CYS A 3 2.80 2.88 14.31
C CYS A 3 3.73 2.57 13.12
N ARG A 4 3.18 1.90 12.10
CA ARG A 4 3.78 1.75 10.76
C ARG A 4 2.75 2.26 9.73
N TYR A 5 3.22 3.04 8.78
CA TYR A 5 2.41 3.61 7.70
C TYR A 5 3.08 3.37 6.34
N PRO A 6 2.36 3.51 5.22
CA PRO A 6 2.94 3.50 3.88
C PRO A 6 4.10 4.49 3.78
N GLY A 7 5.26 4.03 3.32
CA GLY A 7 6.49 4.83 3.24
C GLY A 7 7.13 5.22 4.58
N ALA A 8 6.58 4.78 5.73
CA ALA A 8 7.07 5.16 7.06
C ALA A 8 7.00 4.02 8.08
N GLN A 9 8.17 3.44 8.38
CA GLN A 9 8.31 2.34 9.34
C GLN A 9 8.45 2.81 10.81
N SER A 10 8.38 4.12 11.07
CA SER A 10 8.44 4.69 12.41
C SER A 10 7.72 6.04 12.49
N LEU A 11 7.43 6.52 13.71
CA LEU A 11 6.86 7.86 13.92
C LEU A 11 7.74 8.98 13.36
N ARG A 12 9.07 8.85 13.44
CA ARG A 12 10.00 9.84 12.88
C ARG A 12 9.88 9.88 11.36
N ALA A 13 9.90 8.72 10.71
CA ALA A 13 9.74 8.62 9.27
C ALA A 13 8.36 9.17 8.82
N PHE A 14 7.31 8.88 9.58
CA PHE A 14 5.96 9.39 9.29
C PHE A 14 5.91 10.92 9.37
N TRP A 15 6.52 11.51 10.40
CA TRP A 15 6.59 12.96 10.53
C TRP A 15 7.36 13.61 9.37
N GLU A 16 8.47 13.01 8.93
CA GLU A 16 9.22 13.50 7.77
C GLU A 16 8.38 13.46 6.48
N LEU A 17 7.61 12.39 6.29
CA LEU A 17 6.70 12.21 5.17
C LEU A 17 5.66 13.35 5.12
N LEU A 18 5.00 13.61 6.25
CA LEU A 18 4.02 14.69 6.38
C LEU A 18 4.65 16.07 6.21
N ARG A 19 5.77 16.34 6.88
CA ARG A 19 6.46 17.63 6.84
C ARG A 19 6.89 17.98 5.41
N ASN A 20 7.30 16.97 4.64
CA ASN A 20 7.76 17.16 3.28
C ASN A 20 6.63 17.06 2.24
N GLY A 21 5.37 16.82 2.66
CA GLY A 21 4.22 16.70 1.76
C GLY A 21 4.33 15.55 0.77
N VAL A 22 4.96 14.44 1.16
CA VAL A 22 5.19 13.30 0.28
C VAL A 22 3.90 12.48 0.12
N ASP A 23 3.53 12.16 -1.11
CA ASP A 23 2.48 11.20 -1.42
C ASP A 23 3.06 9.77 -1.38
N ALA A 24 2.55 8.94 -0.46
CA ALA A 24 2.99 7.56 -0.26
C ALA A 24 2.07 6.52 -0.93
N ILE A 25 1.15 6.96 -1.81
CA ILE A 25 0.34 6.06 -2.62
C ILE A 25 1.20 5.49 -3.75
N THR A 26 1.17 4.16 -3.88
CA THR A 26 1.87 3.42 -4.93
C THR A 26 0.88 2.52 -5.67
N GLU A 27 1.32 1.92 -6.77
CA GLU A 27 0.58 0.79 -7.32
C GLU A 27 0.57 -0.38 -6.32
N ILE A 28 -0.42 -1.26 -6.44
CA ILE A 28 -0.47 -2.53 -5.71
C ILE A 28 0.85 -3.28 -5.96
N PRO A 29 1.61 -3.63 -4.91
CA PRO A 29 2.87 -4.33 -5.11
C PRO A 29 2.64 -5.71 -5.74
N ALA A 30 3.48 -6.09 -6.71
CA ALA A 30 3.41 -7.38 -7.39
C ALA A 30 3.56 -8.59 -6.45
N SER A 31 4.12 -8.38 -5.25
CA SER A 31 4.20 -9.40 -4.20
C SER A 31 2.86 -9.70 -3.52
N ARG A 32 1.80 -8.92 -3.78
CA ARG A 32 0.47 -9.11 -3.17
C ARG A 32 -0.42 -10.00 -4.03
N TRP A 33 -0.67 -9.57 -5.26
CA TRP A 33 -1.41 -10.28 -6.30
C TRP A 33 -1.13 -9.64 -7.65
N ASP A 34 -1.46 -10.34 -8.74
CA ASP A 34 -1.34 -9.81 -10.10
C ASP A 34 -2.43 -8.75 -10.35
N VAL A 35 -2.02 -7.50 -10.52
CA VAL A 35 -2.95 -6.39 -10.78
C VAL A 35 -3.66 -6.55 -12.11
N GLU A 36 -2.96 -7.04 -13.13
CA GLU A 36 -3.48 -7.13 -14.49
C GLU A 36 -4.58 -8.20 -14.59
N GLU A 37 -4.56 -9.20 -13.70
CA GLU A 37 -5.63 -10.19 -13.60
C GLU A 37 -6.94 -9.56 -13.12
N PHE A 38 -6.90 -8.56 -12.24
CA PHE A 38 -8.10 -8.06 -11.54
C PHE A 38 -8.52 -6.65 -11.94
N TYR A 39 -7.66 -5.85 -12.56
CA TYR A 39 -7.97 -4.48 -12.94
C TYR A 39 -8.86 -4.41 -14.18
N ASN A 40 -9.92 -3.59 -14.13
CA ASN A 40 -10.69 -3.17 -15.30
C ASN A 40 -11.17 -1.72 -15.12
N PRO A 41 -10.91 -0.81 -16.07
CA PRO A 41 -11.39 0.58 -15.96
C PRO A 41 -12.93 0.70 -15.96
N ASP A 42 -13.65 -0.26 -16.54
CA ASP A 42 -15.12 -0.32 -16.55
C ASP A 42 -15.68 -0.81 -15.20
N ARG A 43 -16.35 0.11 -14.48
CA ARG A 43 -17.00 -0.15 -13.18
C ARG A 43 -18.05 -1.24 -13.21
N SER A 44 -18.64 -1.50 -14.38
CA SER A 44 -19.74 -2.44 -14.51
C SER A 44 -19.25 -3.89 -14.64
N THR A 45 -17.95 -4.10 -14.84
CA THR A 45 -17.40 -5.45 -15.02
C THR A 45 -17.45 -6.23 -13.70
N PRO A 46 -18.23 -7.31 -13.59
CA PRO A 46 -18.32 -8.08 -12.35
C PRO A 46 -16.99 -8.73 -12.00
N GLY A 47 -16.64 -8.71 -10.71
CA GLY A 47 -15.43 -9.37 -10.19
C GLY A 47 -14.11 -8.67 -10.53
N LYS A 48 -14.14 -7.44 -11.07
CA LYS A 48 -12.95 -6.63 -11.34
C LYS A 48 -12.85 -5.43 -10.42
N MET A 49 -11.62 -4.97 -10.20
CA MET A 49 -11.29 -3.76 -9.45
C MET A 49 -11.12 -2.59 -10.41
N GLN A 50 -11.56 -1.39 -10.02
CA GLN A 50 -11.32 -0.18 -10.79
C GLN A 50 -10.02 0.55 -10.39
N THR A 51 -9.45 0.26 -9.22
CA THR A 51 -8.20 0.90 -8.78
C THR A 51 -7.07 -0.10 -8.78
N ARG A 52 -5.87 0.40 -9.09
CA ARG A 52 -4.60 -0.28 -8.90
C ARG A 52 -3.68 0.42 -7.91
N TRP A 53 -4.20 1.42 -7.19
CA TRP A 53 -3.43 2.30 -6.30
C TRP A 53 -3.85 2.14 -4.84
N GLY A 54 -2.89 2.26 -3.94
CA GLY A 54 -3.13 2.23 -2.49
C GLY A 54 -1.87 2.57 -1.69
N GLY A 55 -2.04 2.74 -0.38
CA GLY A 55 -0.92 2.85 0.55
C GLY A 55 -0.62 1.48 1.17
N PHE A 56 0.56 0.93 0.91
CA PHE A 56 0.92 -0.42 1.35
C PHE A 56 2.01 -0.40 2.41
N LEU A 57 1.89 -1.28 3.40
CA LEU A 57 2.98 -1.58 4.33
C LEU A 57 3.94 -2.60 3.70
N ASP A 58 5.22 -2.47 4.00
CA ASP A 58 6.22 -3.50 3.69
C ASP A 58 6.17 -4.64 4.70
N GLY A 59 6.54 -5.86 4.29
CA GLY A 59 6.73 -7.01 5.18
C GLY A 59 5.50 -7.32 6.04
N ILE A 60 4.30 -7.34 5.43
CA ILE A 60 3.06 -7.65 6.17
C ILE A 60 2.95 -9.13 6.58
N ASP A 61 3.76 -9.97 5.95
CA ASP A 61 3.92 -11.39 6.15
C ASP A 61 5.02 -11.72 7.17
N GLU A 62 5.76 -10.71 7.63
CA GLU A 62 6.78 -10.85 8.66
C GLU A 62 6.14 -10.87 10.05
N PHE A 63 6.50 -11.87 10.86
CA PHE A 63 6.05 -12.00 12.23
C PHE A 63 7.11 -12.72 13.09
N ASP A 64 7.43 -12.17 14.25
CA ASP A 64 8.32 -12.82 15.22
C ASP A 64 7.51 -13.77 16.10
N ALA A 65 7.33 -14.99 15.60
CA ALA A 65 6.47 -16.02 16.21
C ALA A 65 7.16 -16.84 17.32
N ARG A 66 8.43 -16.56 17.62
CA ARG A 66 9.27 -17.40 18.48
C ARG A 66 9.32 -16.91 19.91
#